data_AF-A0A1I2E7Z0-F1
#
_entry.id   AF-A0A1I2E7Z0-F1
#
_cell.length_a   1.000
_cell.length_b   1.000
_cell.length_c   1.000
_cell.angle_alpha   90.00
_cell.angle_beta   90.00
_cell.angle_gamma   90.00
#
_symmetry.space_group_name_H-M   'P 1'
#
loop_
_entity.id
_entity.type
_entity.pdbx_description
1 polymer ?
#
loop_
_entity_poly.entity_id
_entity_poly.type
_entity_poly.pdbx_seq_one_letter_code
_entity_poly.pdbx_strand_id
1 'polypeptide(L)' 'MMNEIACVVGIDVAKRKFDIALLITNKIKTKVFDNTPSGYKAFTDWLRERGAIPAADASMHGGHWSL' A
#
# COMPACT_ATOMS: atom_id res chain seq x y z
N MET A 1 -12.28 -14.89 18.31
CA MET A 1 -11.10 -15.13 17.46
C MET A 1 -11.24 -14.23 16.25
N MET A 2 -10.73 -12.99 16.32
CA MET A 2 -10.81 -12.05 15.20
C MET A 2 -9.83 -12.50 14.12
N ASN A 3 -10.33 -13.12 13.06
CA ASN A 3 -9.57 -13.29 11.84
C ASN A 3 -9.74 -12.00 11.03
N GLU A 4 -9.18 -10.90 11.54
CA GLU A 4 -9.13 -9.65 10.79
C GLU A 4 -8.20 -9.87 9.58
N ILE A 5 -8.76 -9.74 8.38
CA ILE A 5 -7.96 -9.64 7.16
C ILE A 5 -7.27 -8.27 7.21
N ALA A 6 -6.14 -8.21 7.91
CA ALA A 6 -5.33 -7.00 7.97
C ALA A 6 -4.48 -6.90 6.68
N CYS A 7 -4.60 -5.76 5.99
CA CYS A 7 -3.74 -5.37 4.89
C CYS A 7 -2.91 -4.17 5.36
N VAL A 8 -1.65 -4.41 5.75
CA VAL A 8 -0.78 -3.39 6.36
C VAL A 8 0.47 -3.22 5.51
N VAL A 9 0.86 -1.98 5.27
CA VAL A 9 2.09 -1.63 4.54
C VAL A 9 3.04 -0.89 5.48
N GLY A 10 4.23 -1.45 5.70
CA GLY A 10 5.38 -0.77 6.27
C GLY A 10 6.28 -0.21 5.17
N ILE A 11 6.82 0.99 5.37
CA ILE A 11 7.71 1.68 4.43
C ILE A 11 8.93 2.19 5.19
N ASP A 12 10.13 1.78 4.75
CA ASP A 12 11.41 2.34 5.19
C ASP A 12 12.02 3.17 4.04
N VAL A 13 12.28 4.46 4.26
CA VAL A 13 12.64 5.40 3.19
C VAL A 13 14.08 5.88 3.36
N ALA A 14 14.90 5.65 2.34
CA ALA A 14 16.23 6.22 2.18
C ALA A 14 16.26 7.27 1.05
N LYS A 15 17.40 7.96 0.90
CA LYS A 15 17.56 9.04 -0.10
C LYS A 15 17.30 8.59 -1.55
N ARG A 16 17.67 7.36 -1.91
CA ARG A 16 17.58 6.86 -3.31
C ARG A 16 16.54 5.77 -3.50
N LYS A 17 16.14 5.09 -2.43
CA LYS A 17 15.24 3.93 -2.47
C LYS A 17 14.37 3.88 -1.24
N PHE A 18 13.29 3.13 -1.31
CA PHE A 18 12.51 2.74 -0.14
C PHE A 18 12.20 1.24 -0.20
N ASP A 19 12.16 0.64 0.97
CA ASP A 19 11.94 -0.77 1.20
C ASP A 19 10.51 -0.95 1.74
N ILE A 20 9.73 -1.85 1.14
CA ILE A 20 8.32 -2.10 1.46
C ILE A 20 8.16 -3.46 2.13
N ALA A 21 7.33 -3.51 3.16
CA ALA A 21 6.79 -4.75 3.73
C ALA A 21 5.26 -4.71 3.72
N LEU A 22 4.64 -5.53 2.86
CA LEU A 22 3.19 -5.71 2.78
C LEU A 22 2.79 -6.98 3.54
N LEU A 23 2.01 -6.84 4.60
CA LEU A 23 1.34 -7.95 5.28
C LEU A 23 -0.07 -8.10 4.67
N ILE A 24 -0.34 -9.25 4.04
CA ILE A 24 -1.65 -9.60 3.51
C ILE A 24 -1.96 -11.05 3.87
N THR A 25 -3.11 -11.30 4.53
CA THR A 25 -3.57 -12.65 4.90
C THR A 25 -2.47 -13.46 5.62
N ASN A 26 -1.86 -12.88 6.65
CA ASN A 26 -0.74 -13.46 7.41
C ASN A 26 0.56 -13.76 6.62
N LYS A 27 0.67 -13.29 5.36
CA LYS A 27 1.89 -13.43 4.56
C LYS A 27 2.53 -12.08 4.34
N ILE A 28 3.84 -12.01 4.58
CA ILE A 28 4.65 -10.83 4.32
C ILE A 28 5.23 -10.92 2.91
N LYS A 29 5.09 -9.86 2.13
CA LYS A 29 5.73 -9.64 0.84
C LYS A 29 6.61 -8.41 0.94
N THR A 30 7.86 -8.51 0.49
CA THR A 30 8.78 -7.37 0.46
C THR A 30 9.16 -6.98 -0.95
N LYS A 31 9.45 -5.69 -1.16
CA LYS A 31 10.00 -5.18 -2.41
C LYS A 31 10.70 -3.85 -2.19
N VAL A 32 11.73 -3.58 -2.98
CA VAL A 32 12.47 -2.32 -2.98
C VAL A 32 12.10 -1.54 -4.23
N PHE A 33 11.93 -0.23 -4.08
CA PHE A 33 11.66 0.69 -5.17
C PHE A 33 12.59 1.89 -5.10
N ASP A 34 12.84 2.53 -6.23
CA ASP A 34 13.55 3.81 -6.26
C ASP A 34 12.71 4.92 -5.64
N ASN A 35 13.33 5.82 -4.91
CA ASN A 35 12.70 7.02 -4.35
C ASN A 35 12.60 8.10 -5.44
N THR A 36 11.82 7.79 -6.47
CA THR A 36 11.57 8.63 -7.64
C THR A 36 10.08 8.55 -8.00
N PRO A 37 9.55 9.50 -8.80
CA PRO A 37 8.15 9.44 -9.24
C PRO A 37 7.80 8.13 -9.99
N SER A 38 8.72 7.60 -10.80
CA SER A 38 8.52 6.31 -11.49
C SER A 38 8.55 5.13 -10.51
N GLY A 39 9.42 5.16 -9.51
CA GLY A 39 9.45 4.16 -8.44
C GLY A 39 8.16 4.17 -7.59
N TYR A 40 7.60 5.35 -7.31
CA TYR A 40 6.29 5.48 -6.67
C TYR A 40 5.18 4.86 -7.53
N LYS A 41 5.15 5.12 -8.84
CA LYS A 41 4.18 4.49 -9.75
C LYS A 41 4.30 2.96 -9.70
N ALA A 42 5.52 2.43 -9.81
CA ALA A 42 5.77 0.99 -9.73
C ALA A 42 5.34 0.38 -8.39
N PHE A 43 5.50 1.13 -7.29
CA PHE A 43 4.99 0.74 -5.98
C PHE A 43 3.47 0.66 -5.95
N THR A 44 2.77 1.67 -6.47
CA THR A 44 1.29 1.67 -6.51
C THR A 44 0.73 0.55 -7.39
N ASP A 45 1.33 0.31 -8.55
CA ASP A 45 0.95 -0.80 -9.44
C ASP A 45 1.15 -2.15 -8.74
N TRP A 46 2.29 -2.32 -8.03
CA TRP A 46 2.59 -3.53 -7.27
C TRP A 46 1.60 -3.80 -6.14
N LEU A 47 1.10 -2.76 -5.46
CA LEU A 47 0.04 -2.88 -4.47
C LEU A 47 -1.31 -3.27 -5.11
N ARG A 48 -1.68 -2.63 -6.23
CA ARG A 48 -2.93 -2.91 -6.95
C ARG A 48 -3.01 -4.35 -7.44
N GLU A 49 -1.93 -4.88 -8.00
CA GLU A 49 -1.81 -6.30 -8.40
C GLU A 49 -2.10 -7.29 -7.26
N ARG A 50 -1.94 -6.85 -6.00
CA ARG A 50 -2.09 -7.66 -4.79
C ARG A 50 -3.40 -7.37 -4.06
N GLY A 51 -4.28 -6.56 -4.62
CA GLY A 51 -5.52 -6.13 -3.97
C GLY A 51 -5.30 -5.24 -2.75
N ALA A 52 -4.09 -4.71 -2.56
CA ALA A 52 -3.72 -3.84 -1.44
C ALA A 52 -3.95 -2.37 -1.79
N ILE A 53 -5.16 -2.03 -2.25
CA ILE A 53 -5.52 -0.68 -2.65
C ILE A 53 -5.88 0.19 -1.43
N PRO A 54 -5.46 1.47 -1.39
CA PRO A 54 -5.95 2.40 -0.39
C PRO A 54 -7.48 2.51 -0.46
N ALA A 55 -8.14 2.55 0.68
CA ALA A 55 -9.60 2.61 0.78
C ALA A 55 -10.24 3.80 0.01
N ALA A 56 -9.47 4.84 -0.31
CA ALA A 56 -9.94 5.99 -1.09
C ALA A 56 -10.13 5.71 -2.59
N ASP A 57 -9.56 4.63 -3.15
CA ASP A 57 -9.76 4.23 -4.56
C ASP A 57 -10.97 3.27 -4.71
N ALA A 58 -11.50 2.76 -3.59
CA ALA A 58 -12.68 1.92 -3.53
C ALA A 58 -13.95 2.79 -3.43
N SER A 59 -14.33 3.38 -4.55
CA SER A 59 -15.64 4.03 -4.78
C SER A 59 -15.91 5.30 -3.96
N MET A 60 -15.73 6.46 -4.60
CA MET A 60 -16.47 7.66 -4.23
C MET A 60 -17.97 7.43 -4.42
N HIS A 61 -18.66 7.02 -3.35
CA HIS A 61 -20.08 7.33 -3.18
C HIS A 61 -20.22 8.23 -1.95
N GLY A 62 -20.63 9.47 -2.22
CA GLY A 62 -21.00 10.56 -1.31
C GLY A 62 -20.87 10.29 0.19
N GLY A 63 -19.79 10.81 0.77
CA GLY A 63 -19.64 10.99 2.21
C GLY A 63 -19.10 12.38 2.47
N HIS A 64 -20.00 13.30 2.77
CA HIS A 64 -19.73 14.67 3.21
C HIS A 64 -18.68 14.68 4.34
N TRP A 65 -17.46 15.16 4.06
CA TRP A 65 -16.50 15.53 5.10
C TRP A 65 -16.75 16.99 5.46
N SER A 66 -17.54 17.22 6.51
CA SER A 66 -17.57 18.52 7.17
C SER A 66 -16.31 18.67 8.02
N LEU A 67 -15.64 19.81 7.82
CA LEU A 67 -14.62 20.37 8.71
C LEU A 67 -15.24 20.80 10.04
#